data_AF-A0A3S2A900-F1
#
_entry.id   AF-A0A3S2A900-F1
#
_cell.length_a   1.000
_cell.length_b   1.000
_cell.length_c   1.000
_cell.angle_alpha   90.00
_cell.angle_beta   90.00
_cell.angle_gamma   90.00
#
_symmetry.space_group_name_H-M   'P 1'
#
loop_
_entity.id
_entity.type
_entity.pdbx_description
1 polymer ?
#
loop_
_entity_poly.entity_id
_entity_poly.type
_entity_poly.pdbx_seq_one_letter_code
_entity_poly.pdbx_strand_id
1 'polypeptide(L)'
;REQGPGRTWPAIAARFARLAYGGYLTIEDPDVAARQFLGLVNAELQTTFMLGGSPREDEVLQSATNGVRTFLRAFGKRRSAASSEKQSALASA
;
A
#
# COMPACT_ATOMS: atom_id res chain seq x y z
N ARG A 1 -4.92 21.84 -16.38
CA ARG A 1 -4.83 20.48 -16.97
C ARG A 1 -3.83 19.61 -16.18
N GLU A 2 -3.94 19.55 -14.85
CA GLU A 2 -2.81 19.15 -13.97
C GLU A 2 -3.05 17.89 -13.12
N GLN A 3 -4.25 17.31 -13.17
CA GLN A 3 -4.66 16.21 -12.29
C GLN A 3 -5.20 15.00 -13.08
N GLY A 4 -4.49 14.59 -14.13
CA GLY A 4 -4.87 13.40 -14.90
C GLY A 4 -4.25 12.13 -14.32
N PRO A 5 -4.91 10.95 -14.45
CA PRO A 5 -4.33 9.65 -14.13
C PRO A 5 -3.05 9.31 -14.94
N GLY A 6 -2.55 10.17 -15.81
CA GLY A 6 -1.23 10.01 -16.41
C GLY A 6 -0.05 10.33 -15.48
N ARG A 7 -0.23 11.06 -14.35
CA ARG A 7 0.88 11.54 -13.51
C ARG A 7 0.93 11.03 -12.07
N THR A 8 -0.20 10.66 -11.45
CA THR A 8 -0.23 10.09 -10.09
C THR A 8 0.39 8.69 -10.03
N TRP A 9 0.16 7.88 -11.07
CA TRP A 9 0.69 6.53 -11.16
C TRP A 9 2.22 6.48 -11.20
N PRO A 10 2.91 7.27 -12.06
CA PRO A 10 4.37 7.34 -12.05
C PRO A 10 4.96 7.72 -10.69
N ALA A 11 4.32 8.62 -9.94
CA ALA A 11 4.84 9.07 -8.66
C ALA A 11 4.79 7.97 -7.58
N ILE A 12 3.68 7.23 -7.52
CA ILE A 12 3.52 6.09 -6.60
C ILE A 12 4.48 4.97 -6.98
N ALA A 13 4.56 4.60 -8.26
CA ALA A 13 5.49 3.59 -8.75
C ALA A 13 6.95 3.96 -8.42
N ALA A 14 7.35 5.21 -8.66
CA ALA A 14 8.68 5.70 -8.31
C ALA A 14 8.97 5.67 -6.79
N ARG A 15 7.95 5.88 -5.95
CA ARG A 15 8.11 5.74 -4.49
C ARG A 15 8.28 4.27 -4.09
N PHE A 16 7.50 3.37 -4.68
CA PHE A 16 7.61 1.94 -4.43
C PHE A 16 8.95 1.37 -4.89
N ALA A 17 9.46 1.79 -6.06
CA ALA A 17 10.79 1.43 -6.54
C ALA A 17 11.88 1.83 -5.52
N ARG A 18 11.81 3.04 -4.96
CA ARG A 18 12.76 3.49 -3.92
C ARG A 18 12.66 2.68 -2.63
N LEU A 19 11.45 2.32 -2.21
CA LEU A 19 11.23 1.49 -1.01
C LEU A 19 11.70 0.04 -1.22
N ALA A 20 11.52 -0.50 -2.42
CA ALA A 20 12.04 -1.81 -2.80
C ALA A 20 13.56 -1.83 -2.86
N TYR A 21 14.18 -0.80 -3.47
CA TYR A 21 15.63 -0.61 -3.47
C TYR A 21 16.19 -0.51 -2.03
N GLY A 22 15.48 0.18 -1.13
CA GLY A 22 15.83 0.25 0.29
C GLY A 22 15.53 -1.03 1.09
N GLY A 23 14.98 -2.07 0.47
CA GLY A 23 14.65 -3.34 1.12
C GLY A 23 13.46 -3.27 2.07
N TYR A 24 12.62 -2.25 2.00
CA TYR A 24 11.39 -2.14 2.81
C TYR A 24 10.23 -2.90 2.18
N LEU A 25 10.20 -2.97 0.86
CA LEU A 25 9.21 -3.70 0.07
C LEU A 25 9.88 -4.78 -0.79
N THR A 26 9.13 -5.82 -1.11
CA THR A 26 9.50 -6.85 -2.07
C THR A 26 8.51 -6.75 -3.24
N ILE A 27 8.91 -6.03 -4.29
CA ILE A 27 8.08 -5.72 -5.46
C ILE A 27 8.88 -6.04 -6.72
N GLU A 28 8.29 -6.82 -7.63
CA GLU A 28 8.88 -7.17 -8.92
C GLU A 28 8.70 -6.05 -9.94
N ASP A 29 7.46 -5.56 -10.09
CA ASP A 29 7.11 -4.46 -10.99
C ASP A 29 6.42 -3.32 -10.20
N PRO A 30 7.09 -2.17 -10.00
CA PRO A 30 6.53 -1.02 -9.29
C PRO A 30 5.29 -0.40 -9.92
N ASP A 31 5.14 -0.45 -11.25
CA ASP A 31 3.99 0.08 -11.98
C ASP A 31 2.75 -0.82 -11.83
N VAL A 32 2.95 -2.15 -11.82
CA VAL A 32 1.90 -3.11 -11.46
C VAL A 32 1.51 -2.94 -9.99
N ALA A 33 2.48 -2.83 -9.08
CA ALA A 33 2.22 -2.66 -7.66
C ALA A 33 1.45 -1.35 -7.36
N ALA A 34 1.76 -0.26 -8.07
CA ALA A 34 0.97 0.97 -7.99
C ALA A 34 -0.49 0.72 -8.34
N ARG A 35 -0.77 0.04 -9.48
CA ARG A 35 -2.12 -0.38 -9.93
C ARG A 35 -2.89 -1.16 -8.90
N GLN A 36 -2.24 -2.15 -8.30
CA GLN A 36 -2.82 -2.95 -7.23
C GLN A 36 -3.09 -2.11 -5.98
N PHE A 37 -2.16 -1.24 -5.58
CA PHE A 37 -2.32 -0.35 -4.43
C PHE A 37 -3.55 0.56 -4.55
N LEU A 38 -3.72 1.25 -5.68
CA LEU A 38 -4.87 2.11 -5.89
C LEU A 38 -6.18 1.33 -6.02
N GLY A 39 -6.14 0.11 -6.58
CA GLY A 39 -7.30 -0.79 -6.56
C GLY A 39 -7.72 -1.13 -5.12
N LEU A 40 -6.75 -1.48 -4.26
CA LEU A 40 -6.99 -1.77 -2.85
C LEU A 40 -7.51 -0.55 -2.06
N VAL A 41 -6.93 0.63 -2.29
CA VAL A 41 -7.34 1.87 -1.60
C VAL A 41 -8.76 2.31 -1.96
N ASN A 42 -9.22 2.03 -3.19
CA ASN A 42 -10.54 2.46 -3.65
C ASN A 42 -11.61 1.37 -3.56
N ALA A 43 -11.25 0.13 -3.19
CA ALA A 43 -12.13 -1.04 -3.27
C ALA A 43 -13.47 -0.84 -2.55
N GLU A 44 -13.44 -0.27 -1.35
CA GLU A 44 -14.65 -0.08 -0.53
C GLU A 44 -15.48 1.16 -0.97
N LEU A 45 -14.86 2.08 -1.72
CA LEU A 45 -15.51 3.31 -2.20
C LEU A 45 -16.15 3.15 -3.58
N GLN A 46 -15.79 2.10 -4.31
CA GLN A 46 -16.21 1.84 -5.69
C GLN A 46 -17.73 1.92 -5.87
N THR A 47 -18.50 1.28 -4.99
CA THR A 47 -19.97 1.27 -5.06
C THR A 47 -20.57 2.65 -4.90
N THR A 48 -20.08 3.42 -3.92
CA THR A 48 -20.52 4.81 -3.67
C THR A 48 -20.30 5.66 -4.91
N PHE A 49 -19.13 5.57 -5.54
CA PHE A 49 -18.83 6.29 -6.78
C PHE A 49 -19.72 5.86 -7.95
N MET A 50 -19.95 4.55 -8.14
CA MET A 50 -20.81 4.05 -9.22
C MET A 50 -22.26 4.53 -9.10
N LEU A 51 -22.75 4.76 -7.88
CA LEU A 51 -24.08 5.29 -7.62
C LEU A 51 -24.14 6.83 -7.65
N GLY A 52 -23.04 7.51 -8.02
CA GLY A 52 -22.96 8.97 -8.08
C GLY A 52 -22.86 9.65 -6.71
N GLY A 53 -22.57 8.89 -5.65
CA GLY A 53 -22.37 9.40 -4.31
C GLY A 53 -20.95 9.91 -4.07
N SER A 54 -20.79 10.70 -3.02
CA SER A 54 -19.49 11.11 -2.47
C SER A 54 -19.29 10.41 -1.13
N PRO A 55 -18.21 9.62 -0.94
CA PRO A 55 -17.92 8.97 0.32
C PRO A 55 -17.71 9.99 1.44
N ARG A 56 -18.08 9.60 2.65
CA ARG A 56 -17.79 10.35 3.87
C ARG A 56 -16.32 10.23 4.23
N GLU A 57 -15.81 11.17 5.02
CA GLU A 57 -14.38 11.21 5.37
C GLU A 57 -13.92 9.95 6.15
N ASP A 58 -14.78 9.42 7.03
CA ASP A 58 -14.55 8.18 7.76
C ASP A 58 -14.44 6.96 6.82
N GLU A 59 -15.27 6.91 5.77
CA GLU A 59 -15.24 5.86 4.75
C GLU A 59 -13.95 5.92 3.92
N VAL A 60 -13.52 7.12 3.55
CA VAL A 60 -12.23 7.33 2.85
C VAL A 60 -11.07 6.85 3.72
N LEU A 61 -11.04 7.25 4.99
CA LEU A 61 -9.99 6.86 5.93
C LEU A 61 -9.97 5.34 6.14
N GLN A 62 -11.14 4.72 6.28
CA GLN A 62 -11.27 3.28 6.48
C GLN A 62 -10.76 2.50 5.26
N SER A 63 -11.20 2.88 4.06
CA SER A 63 -10.78 2.24 2.80
C SER A 63 -9.28 2.38 2.57
N ALA A 64 -8.72 3.58 2.80
CA ALA A 64 -7.28 3.81 2.70
C ALA A 64 -6.49 2.96 3.71
N THR A 65 -6.97 2.88 4.96
CA THR A 65 -6.34 2.08 6.02
C THR A 65 -6.30 0.60 5.66
N ASN A 66 -7.43 0.06 5.19
CA ASN A 66 -7.53 -1.33 4.79
C ASN A 66 -6.68 -1.64 3.56
N GLY A 67 -6.72 -0.77 2.55
CA GLY A 67 -5.92 -0.93 1.33
C GLY A 67 -4.42 -0.93 1.62
N VAL A 68 -3.94 0.02 2.42
CA VAL A 68 -2.52 0.09 2.83
C VAL A 68 -2.12 -1.15 3.64
N ARG A 69 -2.94 -1.58 4.62
CA ARG A 69 -2.65 -2.78 5.42
C ARG A 69 -2.52 -4.03 4.56
N THR A 70 -3.43 -4.21 3.61
CA THR A 70 -3.39 -5.35 2.67
C THR A 70 -2.15 -5.30 1.79
N PHE A 71 -1.85 -4.13 1.23
CA PHE A 71 -0.65 -3.93 0.41
C PHE A 71 0.64 -4.24 1.19
N LEU A 72 0.78 -3.76 2.42
CA LEU A 72 1.97 -4.02 3.24
C LEU A 72 2.07 -5.49 3.69
N ARG A 73 0.94 -6.20 3.85
CA ARG A 73 0.98 -7.66 4.10
C ARG A 73 1.46 -8.44 2.88
N ALA A 74 1.10 -7.99 1.68
CA ALA A 74 1.50 -8.64 0.43
C ALA A 74 2.95 -8.32 0.03
N PHE A 75 3.35 -7.05 0.12
CA PHE A 75 4.60 -6.53 -0.43
C PHE A 75 5.59 -6.05 0.62
N GLY A 76 5.20 -5.92 1.89
CA GLY A 76 6.13 -5.56 2.96
C GLY A 76 7.16 -6.66 3.17
N LYS A 77 8.42 -6.29 3.40
CA LYS A 77 9.45 -7.27 3.74
C LYS A 77 9.02 -8.01 5.01
N ARG A 78 8.78 -9.32 4.88
CA ARG A 78 8.51 -10.17 6.05
C ARG A 78 9.74 -10.12 6.94
N ARG A 79 9.59 -9.63 8.17
CA ARG A 79 10.55 -9.90 9.23
C ARG A 79 10.61 -11.42 9.34
N SER A 80 11.75 -12.02 8.99
CA SER A 80 11.91 -13.46 9.11
C SER A 80 11.64 -13.85 10.57
N ALA A 81 10.92 -14.94 10.84
CA ALA A 81 10.65 -15.40 12.20
C ALA A 81 11.94 -15.47 13.06
N ALA A 82 13.07 -15.85 12.43
CA ALA A 82 14.39 -15.89 13.04
C ALA A 82 14.93 -14.52 13.54
N SER A 83 14.49 -13.40 12.96
CA SER A 83 14.86 -12.06 13.46
C SER A 83 13.94 -11.56 14.57
N SER A 84 12.74 -12.13 14.71
CA SER A 84 11.85 -11.93 15.86
C SER A 84 12.30 -12.72 17.09
N GLU A 85 12.76 -13.97 16.90
CA GLU A 85 13.29 -14.81 17.99
C GLU A 85 14.58 -14.24 18.58
N LYS A 86 15.53 -13.79 17.74
CA LYS A 86 16.76 -13.13 18.23
C LYS A 86 16.47 -11.85 19.01
N GLN A 87 15.45 -11.08 18.62
CA GLN A 87 15.08 -9.84 19.29
C GLN A 87 14.34 -10.09 20.62
N SER A 88 13.56 -11.17 20.72
CA SER A 88 12.94 -11.63 21.96
C SER A 88 13.95 -12.21 22.95
N ALA A 89 14.94 -12.95 22.47
CA ALA A 89 15.99 -13.54 23.30
C ALA A 89 16.91 -12.49 23.94
N LEU A 90 17.20 -11.39 23.24
CA LEU A 90 18.02 -10.29 23.77
C LEU A 90 17.30 -9.40 24.79
N ALA A 91 15.97 -9.33 24.74
CA ALA A 91 15.18 -8.53 25.68
C ALA A 91 14.89 -9.27 27.00
N SER A 92 15.25 -10.55 27.07
CA SER A 92 14.99 -11.45 28.22
C SER A 92 16.26 -11.79 29.02
N ALA A 93 17.39 -11.18 28.68
CA ALA A 93 18.70 -11.34 29.32
C ALA A 93 19.13 -10.02 29.97
#